data_AF-A0A7R9I4F0-F1
#
_entry.id   AF-A0A7R9I4F0-F1
#
_cell.length_a   1.000
_cell.length_b   1.000
_cell.length_c   1.000
_cell.angle_alpha   90.00
_cell.angle_beta   90.00
_cell.angle_gamma   90.00
#
_symmetry.space_group_name_H-M   'P 1'
#
loop_
_entity.id
_entity.type
_entity.pdbx_description
1 polymer ?
#
loop_
_entity_poly.entity_id
_entity_poly.type
_entity_poly.pdbx_seq_one_letter_code
_entity_poly.pdbx_strand_id
1 'polypeptide(L)'
;MGSNIVRVTDRAYMQRLQQRIHEDHVTRQQERIAVREAEEVEREKRLILQGKIPMEEAPKELADHPVLLISQITKKIAEERSIKKKTVLTSPNFYPSPATLSEDEEREGAIIMQERVVEGDLSLEDKLEEVEDPERKYMLTPEQYEKLKYESPLIKQLRNVETVVELYKLADEIVGPLKKGENPCAPLTFK
;
A
#
# COMPACT_ATOMS: atom_id res chain seq x y z
N MET A 1 34.06 -42.95 -25.65
CA MET A 1 33.05 -42.78 -24.58
C MET A 1 33.67 -43.26 -23.28
N GLY A 2 34.35 -42.38 -22.55
CA GLY A 2 35.06 -42.76 -21.32
C GLY A 2 34.07 -43.08 -20.20
N SER A 3 34.09 -44.31 -19.69
CA SER A 3 33.32 -44.68 -18.50
C SER A 3 33.93 -43.98 -17.28
N ASN A 4 33.32 -42.88 -16.83
CA ASN A 4 33.62 -42.29 -15.52
C ASN A 4 33.12 -43.26 -14.45
N ILE A 5 33.96 -44.23 -14.08
CA ILE A 5 33.71 -45.13 -12.96
C ILE A 5 33.91 -44.30 -11.70
N VAL A 6 32.80 -43.75 -11.21
CA VAL A 6 32.75 -43.01 -9.95
C VAL A 6 32.91 -44.00 -8.80
N ARG A 7 34.01 -43.88 -8.06
CA ARG A 7 34.19 -44.62 -6.81
C ARG A 7 33.34 -43.92 -5.74
N VAL A 8 32.09 -44.37 -5.57
CA VAL A 8 31.16 -43.86 -4.54
C VAL A 8 31.75 -43.96 -3.13
N THR A 9 32.73 -44.84 -2.94
CA THR A 9 33.45 -45.05 -1.69
C THR A 9 34.54 -44.01 -1.40
N ASP A 10 34.95 -43.19 -2.38
CA ASP A 10 35.97 -42.16 -2.17
C ASP A 10 35.35 -40.89 -1.59
N ARG A 11 35.58 -40.68 -0.28
CA ARG A 11 35.07 -39.52 0.46
C ARG A 11 35.52 -38.19 -0.14
N ALA A 12 36.77 -38.09 -0.59
CA ALA A 12 37.30 -36.83 -1.12
C ALA A 12 36.63 -36.47 -2.45
N TYR A 13 36.40 -37.47 -3.30
CA TYR A 13 35.66 -37.28 -4.54
C TYR A 13 34.20 -36.86 -4.27
N MET A 14 33.51 -37.56 -3.37
CA MET A 14 32.11 -37.26 -3.05
C MET A 14 31.92 -35.85 -2.45
N GLN A 15 32.85 -35.40 -1.61
CA GLN A 15 32.82 -34.03 -1.06
C GLN A 15 32.98 -32.96 -2.14
N ARG A 16 33.93 -33.14 -3.07
CA ARG A 16 34.10 -32.21 -4.21
C ARG A 16 32.89 -32.22 -5.12
N LEU A 17 32.30 -33.39 -5.36
CA LEU A 17 31.08 -33.50 -6.17
C LEU A 17 29.91 -32.78 -5.50
N GLN A 18 29.73 -32.92 -4.19
CA GLN A 18 28.70 -32.21 -3.43
C GLN A 18 28.91 -30.69 -3.48
N GLN A 19 30.15 -30.21 -3.28
CA GLN A 19 30.49 -28.80 -3.40
C GLN A 19 30.13 -28.26 -4.78
N ARG A 20 30.53 -28.97 -5.84
CA ARG A 20 30.22 -28.58 -7.21
C ARG A 20 28.71 -28.52 -7.49
N ILE A 21 27.95 -29.53 -7.06
CA ILE A 21 26.48 -29.53 -7.23
C ILE A 21 25.86 -28.35 -6.48
N HIS A 22 26.36 -28.04 -5.28
CA HIS A 22 25.89 -26.91 -4.51
C HIS A 22 26.21 -25.58 -5.21
N GLU A 23 27.43 -25.40 -5.70
CA GLU A 23 27.86 -24.23 -6.47
C GLU A 23 27.03 -24.06 -7.74
N ASP A 24 26.84 -25.13 -8.53
CA ASP A 24 26.00 -25.12 -9.73
C ASP A 24 24.54 -24.75 -9.40
N HIS A 25 24.04 -25.15 -8.23
CA HIS A 25 22.71 -24.78 -7.79
C HIS A 25 22.63 -23.31 -7.35
N VAL A 26 23.60 -22.83 -6.58
CA VAL A 26 23.67 -21.44 -6.11
C VAL A 26 23.80 -20.49 -7.30
N THR A 27 24.67 -20.79 -8.26
CA THR A 27 24.85 -19.99 -9.49
C THR A 27 23.55 -19.91 -10.29
N ARG A 28 22.88 -21.03 -10.55
CA ARG A 28 21.56 -21.04 -11.22
C ARG A 28 20.49 -20.26 -10.44
N GLN A 29 20.51 -20.32 -9.11
CA GLN A 29 19.60 -19.53 -8.29
C GLN A 29 19.89 -18.03 -8.42
N GLN A 30 21.16 -17.64 -8.36
CA GLN A 30 21.58 -16.25 -8.53
C GLN A 30 21.23 -15.72 -9.92
N GLU A 31 21.43 -16.50 -10.98
CA GLU A 31 21.00 -16.14 -12.33
C GLU A 31 19.48 -15.89 -12.39
N ARG A 32 18.68 -16.76 -11.78
CA ARG A 32 17.22 -16.59 -11.72
C ARG A 32 16.79 -15.38 -10.91
N ILE A 33 17.50 -15.07 -9.82
CA ILE A 33 17.25 -13.88 -9.01
C ILE A 33 17.59 -12.63 -9.84
N ALA A 34 18.77 -12.59 -10.46
CA ALA A 34 19.21 -11.46 -11.27
C ALA A 34 18.28 -11.18 -12.47
N VAL A 35 17.79 -12.23 -13.14
CA VAL A 35 16.78 -12.09 -14.21
C VAL A 35 15.50 -11.44 -13.66
N ARG A 36 15.00 -11.89 -12.51
CA ARG A 36 13.80 -11.31 -11.90
C ARG A 36 14.02 -9.88 -11.42
N GLU A 37 15.18 -9.58 -10.85
CA GLU A 37 15.53 -8.21 -10.44
C GLU A 37 15.54 -7.28 -11.65
N ALA A 38 16.13 -7.70 -12.77
CA ALA A 38 16.10 -6.94 -14.01
C ALA A 38 14.68 -6.73 -14.54
N GLU A 39 13.84 -7.77 -14.54
CA GLU A 39 12.43 -7.68 -14.92
C GLU A 39 11.63 -6.73 -14.03
N GLU A 40 11.83 -6.76 -12.71
CA GLU A 40 11.17 -5.85 -11.76
C GLU A 40 11.63 -4.40 -11.95
N VAL A 41 12.93 -4.16 -12.16
CA VAL A 41 13.44 -2.82 -12.50
C VAL A 41 12.82 -2.31 -13.80
N GLU A 42 12.68 -3.15 -14.83
CA GLU A 42 11.98 -2.76 -16.06
C GLU A 42 10.49 -2.49 -15.82
N ARG A 43 9.83 -3.28 -14.98
CA ARG A 43 8.42 -3.09 -14.63
C ARG A 43 8.23 -1.74 -13.93
N GLU A 44 9.08 -1.39 -12.98
CA GLU A 44 9.07 -0.11 -12.27
C GLU A 44 9.31 1.06 -13.24
N LYS A 45 10.31 0.95 -14.12
CA LYS A 45 10.55 1.93 -15.20
C LYS A 45 9.27 2.20 -16.00
N ARG A 46 8.56 1.14 -16.40
CA ARG A 46 7.30 1.27 -17.15
C ARG A 46 6.20 1.93 -16.31
N LEU A 47 6.08 1.60 -15.02
CA LEU A 47 5.06 2.18 -14.15
C LEU A 47 5.29 3.68 -13.89
N ILE A 48 6.56 4.08 -13.75
CA ILE A 48 6.96 5.48 -13.63
C ILE A 48 6.65 6.26 -14.91
N LEU A 49 6.99 5.70 -16.08
CA LEU A 49 6.65 6.31 -17.37
C LEU A 49 5.13 6.41 -17.61
N GLN A 50 4.36 5.44 -17.10
CA GLN A 50 2.89 5.47 -17.13
C GLN A 50 2.29 6.42 -16.07
N GLY A 51 3.10 6.96 -15.15
CA GLY A 51 2.65 7.87 -14.09
C GLY A 51 1.81 7.21 -13.00
N LYS A 52 1.85 5.88 -12.86
CA LYS A 52 1.11 5.14 -11.83
C LYS A 52 1.81 5.18 -10.46
N ILE A 53 3.12 5.37 -10.44
CA ILE A 53 3.94 5.53 -9.23
C ILE A 53 4.44 6.98 -9.21
N PRO A 54 4.36 7.67 -8.06
CA PRO A 54 4.90 9.02 -7.94
C PRO A 54 6.43 9.02 -8.10
N MET A 55 6.96 10.04 -8.77
CA MET A 55 8.39 10.19 -9.10
C MET A 55 9.34 10.25 -7.89
N GLU A 56 8.80 10.37 -6.67
CA GLU A 56 9.57 10.52 -5.41
C GLU A 56 10.04 9.19 -4.84
N GLU A 57 9.42 8.08 -5.25
CA GLU A 57 9.78 6.71 -4.86
C GLU A 57 10.65 6.02 -5.91
N ALA A 58 11.13 6.78 -6.90
CA ALA A 58 11.95 6.23 -7.98
C ALA A 58 13.31 5.73 -7.45
N PRO A 59 13.73 4.50 -7.80
CA PRO A 59 15.01 3.96 -7.35
C PRO A 59 16.17 4.83 -7.83
N LYS A 60 17.23 4.92 -7.02
CA LYS A 60 18.41 5.78 -7.27
C LYS A 60 19.06 5.52 -8.63
N GLU A 61 19.03 4.27 -9.08
CA GLU A 61 19.58 3.85 -10.38
C GLU A 61 18.84 4.46 -11.58
N LEU A 62 17.59 4.90 -11.38
CA LEU A 62 16.80 5.53 -12.42
C LEU A 62 16.90 7.05 -12.42
N ALA A 63 17.57 7.66 -11.42
CA ALA A 63 17.65 9.12 -11.25
C ALA A 63 18.20 9.85 -12.48
N ASP A 64 19.14 9.24 -13.21
CA ASP A 64 19.76 9.82 -14.40
C ASP A 64 18.90 9.68 -15.67
N HIS A 65 17.73 9.06 -15.57
CA HIS A 65 16.83 8.92 -16.72
C HIS A 65 16.32 10.29 -17.18
N PRO A 66 16.35 10.61 -18.49
CA PRO A 66 16.03 11.95 -19.00
C PRO A 66 14.60 12.40 -18.64
N VAL A 67 13.65 11.46 -18.58
CA VAL A 67 12.27 11.76 -18.14
C VAL A 67 12.22 12.23 -16.68
N LEU A 68 13.04 11.64 -15.79
CA LEU A 68 13.10 12.09 -14.40
C LEU A 68 13.77 13.45 -14.28
N LEU A 69 14.87 13.69 -15.01
CA LEU A 69 15.55 14.99 -15.03
C LEU A 69 14.62 16.11 -15.50
N ILE A 70 13.88 15.90 -16.58
CA ILE A 70 12.89 16.87 -17.09
C ILE A 70 11.81 17.11 -16.02
N SER A 71 11.29 16.05 -15.40
CA SER A 71 10.27 16.18 -14.36
C SER A 71 10.78 17.01 -13.17
N GLN A 72 12.00 16.76 -12.69
CA GLN A 72 12.62 17.52 -11.61
C GLN A 72 12.83 18.99 -12.00
N ILE A 73 13.29 19.27 -13.22
CA ILE A 73 13.45 20.64 -13.74
C ILE A 73 12.09 21.35 -13.76
N THR A 74 11.04 20.70 -14.26
CA THR A 74 9.70 21.32 -14.32
C THR A 74 9.12 21.60 -12.93
N LYS A 75 9.32 20.71 -11.96
CA LYS A 75 8.95 20.93 -10.55
C LYS A 75 9.64 22.17 -9.97
N LYS A 76 10.98 22.27 -10.13
CA LYS A 76 11.76 23.44 -9.68
C LYS A 76 11.28 24.75 -10.30
N ILE A 77 11.03 24.77 -11.62
CA ILE A 77 10.51 25.96 -12.31
C ILE A 77 9.11 26.34 -11.80
N ALA A 78 8.24 25.36 -11.53
CA ALA A 78 6.91 25.60 -10.99
C ALA A 78 6.95 26.17 -9.56
N GLU A 79 7.84 25.65 -8.71
CA GLU A 79 8.09 26.15 -7.35
C GLU A 79 8.57 27.60 -7.38
N GLU A 80 9.60 27.90 -8.17
CA GLU A 80 10.10 29.28 -8.34
C GLU A 80 9.01 30.24 -8.81
N ARG A 81 8.17 29.81 -9.76
CA ARG A 81 7.02 30.60 -10.23
C ARG A 81 5.97 30.78 -9.14
N SER A 82 5.71 29.76 -8.33
CA SER A 82 4.75 29.83 -7.21
C SER A 82 5.22 30.81 -6.13
N ILE A 83 6.51 30.82 -5.81
CA ILE A 83 7.12 31.73 -4.82
C ILE A 83 7.00 33.17 -5.32
N LYS A 84 7.37 33.43 -6.59
CA LYS A 84 7.27 34.75 -7.21
C LYS A 84 5.82 35.28 -7.27
N LYS A 85 4.83 34.41 -7.42
CA LYS A 85 3.40 34.81 -7.39
C LYS A 85 2.93 35.15 -5.97
N LYS A 86 3.33 34.38 -4.96
CA LYS A 86 2.98 34.64 -3.54
C LYS A 86 3.53 35.98 -3.07
N THR A 87 4.75 36.34 -3.47
CA THR A 87 5.36 37.64 -3.13
C THR A 87 4.69 38.83 -3.82
N VAL A 88 4.03 38.63 -4.97
CA VAL A 88 3.32 39.70 -5.70
C VAL A 88 1.90 39.93 -5.14
N LEU A 89 1.28 38.90 -4.55
CA LEU A 89 -0.05 39.00 -3.94
C LEU A 89 -0.02 39.63 -2.54
N THR A 90 1.14 39.70 -1.89
CA THR A 90 1.36 40.48 -0.66
C THR A 90 1.66 41.94 -0.99
N SER A 91 0.71 42.65 -1.61
CA SER A 91 0.67 44.11 -1.54
C SER A 91 -0.38 44.50 -0.50
N PRO A 92 0.01 44.99 0.68
CA PRO A 92 -0.92 45.41 1.72
C PRO A 92 -1.36 46.84 1.42
N ASN A 93 -2.14 47.06 0.36
CA ASN A 93 -2.84 48.32 0.13
C ASN A 93 -3.93 48.13 -0.93
N PHE A 94 -5.09 47.63 -0.50
CA PHE A 94 -6.35 47.85 -1.18
C PHE A 94 -7.18 48.78 -0.28
N TYR A 95 -7.43 50.00 -0.75
CA TYR A 95 -8.12 51.06 -0.02
C TYR A 95 -9.48 50.63 0.56
N PRO A 96 -9.91 51.14 1.72
CA PRO A 96 -11.30 51.04 2.16
C PRO A 96 -12.14 52.06 1.38
N SER A 97 -13.16 51.59 0.66
CA SER A 97 -14.17 52.47 0.04
C SER A 97 -15.18 52.91 1.10
N PRO A 98 -15.44 54.23 1.28
CA PRO A 98 -16.42 54.71 2.23
C PRO A 98 -17.83 54.72 1.61
N ALA A 99 -18.80 54.31 2.44
CA ALA A 99 -20.22 54.61 2.37
C ALA A 99 -21.04 54.02 1.20
N THR A 100 -21.80 52.98 1.51
CA THR A 100 -23.27 53.11 1.48
C THR A 100 -23.86 52.39 2.68
N LEU A 101 -24.45 53.18 3.58
CA LEU A 101 -25.46 52.72 4.52
C LEU A 101 -26.64 52.18 3.71
N SER A 102 -26.90 50.89 3.83
CA SER A 102 -28.24 50.35 3.75
C SER A 102 -28.33 49.26 4.82
N GLU A 103 -28.85 49.68 5.97
CA GLU A 103 -29.51 48.79 6.91
C GLU A 103 -30.56 48.02 6.11
N ASP A 104 -30.44 46.70 6.04
CA ASP A 104 -31.48 45.78 6.48
C ASP A 104 -30.97 44.34 6.43
N GLU A 105 -31.51 43.57 7.35
CA GLU A 105 -31.10 42.27 7.82
C GLU A 105 -31.30 41.17 6.77
N GLU A 106 -30.33 40.25 6.64
CA GLU A 106 -30.54 38.80 6.49
C GLU A 106 -29.17 38.10 6.43
N ARG A 107 -28.78 37.50 7.55
CA ARG A 107 -27.58 36.67 7.69
C ARG A 107 -27.88 35.25 7.21
N GLU A 108 -27.34 34.85 6.07
CA GLU A 108 -27.04 33.44 5.80
C GLU A 108 -25.66 33.25 5.14
N GLY A 109 -24.79 32.53 5.84
CA GLY A 109 -24.03 31.42 5.25
C GLY A 109 -22.77 31.69 4.43
N ALA A 110 -21.70 32.18 5.06
CA ALA A 110 -20.33 31.87 4.61
C ALA A 110 -19.41 31.65 5.82
N ILE A 111 -19.38 30.40 6.31
CA ILE A 111 -18.48 29.99 7.38
C ILE A 111 -17.06 29.92 6.81
N ILE A 112 -16.27 30.97 7.07
CA ILE A 112 -14.82 30.94 6.96
C ILE A 112 -14.32 30.15 8.16
N MET A 113 -13.85 28.91 7.95
CA MET A 113 -13.14 28.16 8.99
C MET A 113 -11.84 28.90 9.35
N GLN A 114 -11.92 29.71 10.40
CA GLN A 114 -10.76 30.17 11.15
C GLN A 114 -10.24 28.98 11.97
N GLU A 115 -8.99 28.58 11.69
CA GLU A 115 -8.23 27.69 12.55
C GLU A 115 -8.01 28.40 13.90
N ARG A 116 -8.85 28.06 14.88
CA ARG A 116 -8.62 28.45 16.27
C ARG A 116 -7.46 27.61 16.80
N VAL A 117 -6.33 28.25 17.05
CA VAL A 117 -5.34 27.77 18.01
C VAL A 117 -6.04 27.81 19.37
N VAL A 118 -6.51 26.66 19.84
CA VAL A 118 -6.89 26.49 21.23
C VAL A 118 -5.60 26.11 21.96
N GLU A 119 -4.99 27.11 22.60
CA GLU A 119 -4.09 26.87 23.72
C GLU A 119 -4.89 26.14 24.78
N GLY A 120 -4.66 24.83 24.85
CA GLY A 120 -5.23 23.92 25.82
C GLY A 120 -4.12 23.06 26.37
N ASP A 121 -3.40 23.61 27.35
CA ASP A 121 -2.53 22.86 28.24
C ASP A 121 -3.35 21.77 28.94
N LEU A 122 -3.24 20.53 28.48
CA LEU A 122 -3.56 19.33 29.23
C LEU A 122 -2.47 18.30 28.96
N SER A 123 -1.46 18.37 29.83
CA SER A 123 -0.48 17.34 30.21
C SER A 123 -0.49 16.03 29.40
N LEU A 124 0.52 15.90 28.54
CA LEU A 124 0.88 14.66 27.84
C LEU A 124 1.64 13.67 28.75
N GLU A 125 1.89 14.05 30.00
CA GLU A 125 2.69 13.26 30.95
C GLU A 125 1.91 12.14 31.68
N ASP A 126 0.57 12.16 31.76
CA ASP A 126 -0.20 11.23 32.61
C ASP A 126 -0.73 9.96 31.90
N LYS A 127 -0.30 9.68 30.67
CA LYS A 127 -0.62 8.41 29.96
C LYS A 127 0.60 7.53 29.69
N LEU A 128 1.75 7.86 30.27
CA LEU A 128 2.99 7.09 30.16
C LEU A 128 3.23 6.13 31.33
N GLU A 129 2.25 5.94 32.22
CA GLU A 129 2.36 5.06 33.40
C GLU A 129 1.54 3.75 33.35
N GLU A 130 1.24 3.25 32.16
CA GLU A 130 0.96 1.81 32.02
C GLU A 130 2.10 1.18 31.22
N VAL A 131 2.96 0.47 31.94
CA VAL A 131 4.00 -0.39 31.39
C VAL A 131 3.31 -1.52 30.63
N GLU A 132 2.93 -1.26 29.39
CA GLU A 132 2.43 -2.28 28.47
C GLU A 132 3.53 -2.62 27.46
N ASP A 133 3.84 -3.92 27.41
CA ASP A 133 4.91 -4.53 26.63
C ASP A 133 5.07 -3.93 25.22
N PRO A 134 6.30 -3.66 24.75
CA PRO A 134 6.55 -3.10 23.41
C PRO A 134 6.04 -4.01 22.27
N GLU A 135 5.76 -5.29 22.55
CA GLU A 135 5.14 -6.23 21.61
C GLU A 135 3.62 -6.02 21.43
N ARG A 136 2.92 -5.43 22.42
CA ARG A 136 1.47 -5.16 22.33
C ARG A 136 1.14 -3.92 21.51
N LYS A 137 2.11 -3.02 21.30
CA LYS A 137 1.93 -1.77 20.54
C LYS A 137 1.50 -1.98 19.08
N TYR A 138 1.70 -3.18 18.54
CA TYR A 138 1.36 -3.54 17.15
C TYR A 138 0.22 -4.56 17.03
N MET A 139 -0.38 -4.99 18.15
CA MET A 139 -1.50 -5.93 18.13
C MET A 139 -2.80 -5.14 18.03
N LEU A 140 -3.56 -5.35 16.94
CA LEU A 140 -4.94 -4.88 16.87
C LEU A 140 -5.71 -5.51 18.04
N THR A 141 -6.51 -4.72 18.75
CA THR A 141 -7.44 -5.29 19.74
C THR A 141 -8.43 -6.22 19.01
N PRO A 142 -8.97 -7.26 19.66
CA PRO A 142 -9.92 -8.17 19.03
C PRO A 142 -11.12 -7.43 18.42
N GLU A 143 -11.59 -6.37 19.08
CA GLU A 143 -12.66 -5.52 18.57
C GLU A 143 -12.25 -4.69 17.34
N GLN A 144 -11.01 -4.21 17.28
CA GLN A 144 -10.49 -3.51 16.10
C GLN A 144 -10.34 -4.48 14.93
N TYR A 145 -9.94 -5.73 15.19
CA TYR A 145 -9.81 -6.76 14.17
C TYR A 145 -11.17 -7.15 13.57
N GLU A 146 -12.20 -7.28 14.41
CA GLU A 146 -13.58 -7.54 13.97
C GLU A 146 -14.19 -6.39 13.15
N LYS A 147 -13.75 -5.15 13.39
CA LYS A 147 -14.14 -3.98 12.58
C LYS A 147 -13.36 -3.93 11.26
N LEU A 148 -12.08 -4.31 11.27
CA LEU A 148 -11.23 -4.32 10.08
C LEU A 148 -11.64 -5.44 9.11
N LYS A 149 -12.03 -6.60 9.65
CA LYS A 149 -12.52 -7.73 8.86
C LYS A 149 -14.00 -7.52 8.56
N TYR A 150 -14.30 -7.00 7.37
CA TYR A 150 -15.68 -6.87 6.92
C TYR A 150 -16.32 -8.27 6.77
N GLU A 151 -17.20 -8.63 7.71
CA GLU A 151 -18.06 -9.80 7.63
C GLU A 151 -19.50 -9.35 7.43
N SER A 152 -20.22 -9.99 6.50
CA SER A 152 -21.64 -9.66 6.25
C SER A 152 -22.48 -9.99 7.49
N PRO A 153 -23.57 -9.23 7.75
CA PRO A 153 -24.40 -9.43 8.94
C PRO A 153 -25.02 -10.85 8.99
N LEU A 154 -25.32 -11.44 7.84
CA LEU A 154 -25.85 -12.81 7.73
C LEU A 154 -24.82 -13.86 8.17
N ILE A 155 -23.54 -13.66 7.85
CA ILE A 155 -22.46 -14.57 8.28
C ILE A 155 -22.24 -14.49 9.80
N LYS A 156 -22.37 -13.29 10.39
CA LYS A 156 -22.31 -13.11 11.85
C LYS A 156 -23.47 -13.84 12.55
N GLN A 157 -24.67 -13.76 11.98
CA GLN A 157 -25.85 -14.48 12.48
C GLN A 157 -25.65 -15.99 12.41
N LEU A 158 -25.09 -16.50 11.31
CA LEU A 158 -24.85 -17.93 11.12
C LEU A 158 -23.88 -18.51 12.17
N ARG A 159 -22.93 -17.74 12.68
CA ARG A 159 -22.03 -18.17 13.78
C ARG A 159 -22.72 -18.31 15.13
N ASN A 160 -23.81 -17.58 15.35
CA ASN A 160 -24.49 -17.48 16.64
C ASN A 160 -25.75 -18.36 16.72
N VAL A 161 -26.10 -19.07 15.64
CA VAL A 161 -27.30 -19.94 15.59
C VAL A 161 -27.01 -21.28 16.23
N GLU A 162 -27.81 -21.65 17.23
CA GLU A 162 -27.69 -22.92 17.94
C GLU A 162 -28.50 -24.06 17.31
N THR A 163 -29.54 -23.74 16.54
CA THR A 163 -30.43 -24.73 15.94
C THR A 163 -30.03 -25.09 14.50
N VAL A 164 -29.97 -26.38 14.21
CA VAL A 164 -29.57 -26.91 12.90
C VAL A 164 -30.52 -26.47 11.78
N VAL A 165 -31.82 -26.34 12.08
CA VAL A 165 -32.85 -25.97 11.10
C VAL A 165 -32.71 -24.51 10.66
N GLU A 166 -32.43 -23.61 11.60
CA GLU A 166 -32.23 -22.19 11.29
C GLU A 166 -30.91 -21.95 10.55
N LEU A 167 -29.88 -22.72 10.88
CA LEU A 167 -28.59 -22.69 10.18
C LEU A 167 -28.78 -23.00 8.69
N TYR A 168 -29.52 -24.06 8.34
CA TYR A 168 -29.76 -24.41 6.94
C TYR A 168 -30.57 -23.33 6.20
N LYS A 169 -31.56 -22.70 6.86
CA LYS A 169 -32.33 -21.61 6.25
C LYS A 169 -31.46 -20.39 5.94
N LEU A 170 -30.63 -19.96 6.90
CA LEU A 170 -29.69 -18.84 6.69
C LEU A 170 -28.62 -19.19 5.64
N ALA A 171 -28.17 -20.45 5.60
CA ALA A 171 -27.24 -20.92 4.57
C ALA A 171 -27.86 -20.84 3.17
N ASP A 172 -29.12 -21.26 3.00
CA ASP A 172 -29.85 -21.17 1.73
C ASP A 172 -30.06 -19.70 1.31
N GLU A 173 -30.29 -18.80 2.26
CA GLU A 173 -30.37 -17.35 1.99
C GLU A 173 -29.03 -16.75 1.56
N ILE A 174 -27.91 -17.19 2.16
CA ILE A 174 -26.56 -16.72 1.81
C ILE A 174 -26.11 -17.26 0.45
N VAL A 175 -26.37 -18.54 0.17
CA VAL A 175 -25.92 -19.21 -1.07
C VAL A 175 -26.86 -18.91 -2.23
N GLY A 176 -28.14 -18.68 -1.98
CA GLY A 176 -29.17 -18.48 -2.99
C GLY A 176 -29.50 -19.76 -3.78
N PRO A 177 -30.42 -19.70 -4.76
CA PRO A 177 -30.75 -20.84 -5.59
C PRO A 177 -29.56 -21.24 -6.45
N LEU A 178 -28.89 -22.33 -6.09
CA LEU A 178 -27.83 -22.94 -6.90
C LEU A 178 -28.36 -23.25 -8.30
N LYS A 179 -27.83 -22.57 -9.32
CA LYS A 179 -28.08 -22.91 -10.73
C LYS A 179 -27.61 -24.35 -10.95
N LYS A 180 -28.53 -25.29 -11.08
CA LYS A 180 -28.25 -26.67 -11.52
C LYS A 180 -27.70 -26.61 -12.96
N GLY A 181 -26.39 -26.49 -13.14
CA GLY A 181 -25.79 -26.42 -14.47
C GLY A 181 -24.27 -26.40 -14.55
N GLU A 182 -23.53 -26.04 -13.50
CA GLU A 182 -22.07 -26.02 -13.55
C GLU A 182 -21.49 -27.14 -12.69
N ASN A 183 -21.06 -28.22 -13.36
CA ASN A 183 -20.26 -29.26 -12.75
C ASN A 183 -18.91 -28.66 -12.31
N PRO A 184 -18.54 -28.68 -11.02
CA PRO A 184 -17.26 -28.14 -10.56
C PRO A 184 -16.05 -29.03 -10.91
N CYS A 185 -16.24 -30.10 -11.67
CA CYS A 185 -15.22 -31.09 -12.01
C CYS A 185 -14.97 -31.15 -13.52
N ALA A 186 -14.70 -30.00 -14.13
CA ALA A 186 -14.10 -29.94 -15.47
C ALA A 186 -12.66 -29.40 -15.31
N PRO A 187 -11.63 -30.12 -15.78
CA PRO A 187 -10.27 -29.57 -15.77
C PRO A 187 -10.22 -28.34 -16.68
N LEU A 188 -9.75 -27.23 -16.13
CA LEU A 188 -9.49 -25.99 -16.87
C LEU A 188 -8.42 -26.25 -17.93
N THR A 189 -8.84 -26.46 -19.18
CA THR A 189 -7.93 -26.44 -20.32
C THR A 189 -7.61 -24.98 -20.64
N PHE A 190 -6.40 -24.53 -20.31
CA PHE A 190 -5.85 -23.28 -20.82
C PHE A 190 -5.61 -23.40 -22.33
N LYS A 191 -6.18 -22.47 -23.11
CA LYS A 191 -5.75 -22.14 -24.47
C LYS A 191 -5.25 -20.70 -24.46
#